data_AF-A0A3R9PVM5-F1
#
_entry.id   AF-A0A3R9PVM5-F1
#
_cell.length_a   1.000
_cell.length_b   1.000
_cell.length_c   1.000
_cell.angle_alpha   90.00
_cell.angle_beta   90.00
_cell.angle_gamma   90.00
#
_symmetry.space_group_name_H-M   'P 1'
#
loop_
_entity.id
_entity.type
_entity.pdbx_description
1 polymer ?
#
loop_
_entity_poly.entity_id
_entity_poly.type
_entity_poly.pdbx_seq_one_letter_code
_entity_poly.pdbx_strand_id
1 'polypeptide(L)'
;MANLLEKTGKIVFLRAHDLGTGFGPPADAIDGEAIFILNTITDGAMGFQLRNDANLPARQAMFSLLRDAFVNNLPVTADFLIDTGKKNGVAIRIALIKSQTATKPADASVQRVGGRVLPAPAAGGKSGASTTTARSKPKSGRAR
;
A
#
# COMPACT_ATOMS: atom_id res chain seq x y z
N MET A 1 -1.52 26.38 -5.55
CA MET A 1 -0.47 25.48 -5.02
C MET A 1 -0.89 24.05 -5.34
N ALA A 2 0.05 23.17 -5.67
CA ALA A 2 -0.29 21.77 -5.92
C ALA A 2 -0.53 21.03 -4.59
N ASN A 3 -1.61 20.24 -4.52
CA ASN A 3 -1.92 19.41 -3.36
C ASN A 3 -1.59 17.95 -3.67
N LEU A 4 -0.86 17.30 -2.77
CA LEU A 4 -0.55 15.87 -2.86
C LEU A 4 -1.73 15.07 -2.31
N LEU A 5 -2.29 14.21 -3.15
CA LEU A 5 -3.41 13.36 -2.82
C LEU A 5 -3.08 11.92 -3.15
N GLU A 6 -3.57 11.02 -2.31
CA GLU A 6 -3.50 9.57 -2.51
C GLU A 6 -4.92 9.04 -2.72
N LYS A 7 -5.11 8.22 -3.76
CA LYS A 7 -6.36 7.47 -3.94
C LYS A 7 -6.08 6.03 -4.32
N THR A 8 -6.87 5.14 -3.75
CA THR A 8 -6.90 3.72 -4.08
C THR A 8 -8.15 3.42 -4.90
N GLY A 9 -8.01 2.65 -5.98
CA GLY A 9 -9.13 2.27 -6.82
C GLY A 9 -8.75 1.31 -7.94
N LYS A 10 -9.74 0.89 -8.72
CA LYS A 10 -9.53 0.14 -9.96
C LYS A 10 -9.43 1.10 -11.12
N ILE A 11 -8.60 0.78 -12.10
CA ILE A 11 -8.45 1.57 -13.31
C ILE A 11 -9.67 1.33 -14.21
N VAL A 12 -10.43 2.39 -14.51
CA VAL A 12 -11.59 2.34 -15.41
C VAL A 12 -11.27 2.87 -16.81
N PHE A 13 -10.18 3.62 -16.92
CA PHE A 13 -9.68 4.17 -18.16
C PHE A 13 -8.16 4.16 -18.11
N LEU A 14 -7.52 3.67 -19.17
CA LEU A 14 -6.09 3.73 -19.37
C LEU A 14 -5.84 4.07 -20.84
N ARG A 15 -5.04 5.11 -21.07
CA ARG A 15 -4.63 5.54 -22.40
C ARG A 15 -3.14 5.85 -22.38
N ALA A 16 -2.45 5.42 -23.43
CA ALA A 16 -1.13 5.94 -23.78
C ALA A 16 -1.24 6.60 -25.15
N HIS A 17 -0.53 7.70 -25.34
CA HIS A 17 -0.50 8.44 -26.61
C HIS A 17 0.88 9.05 -26.86
N ASP A 18 1.05 9.68 -28.02
CA ASP A 18 2.35 10.14 -28.52
C ASP A 18 2.97 11.26 -27.67
N LEU A 19 4.30 11.30 -27.65
CA LEU A 19 5.12 12.29 -26.95
C LEU A 19 4.71 13.73 -27.29
N GLY A 20 4.58 14.55 -26.27
CA GLY A 20 4.25 15.99 -26.43
C GLY A 20 2.78 16.26 -26.75
N THR A 21 1.91 15.26 -26.69
CA THR A 21 0.46 15.48 -26.74
C THR A 21 -0.12 15.53 -25.32
N GLY A 22 -0.94 16.54 -25.06
CA GLY A 22 -1.59 16.75 -23.76
C GLY A 22 -2.95 16.06 -23.67
N PHE A 23 -3.48 16.01 -22.45
CA PHE A 23 -4.81 15.48 -22.17
C PHE A 23 -5.64 16.45 -21.34
N GLY A 24 -6.91 16.64 -21.73
CA GLY A 24 -7.86 17.48 -21.00
C GLY A 24 -8.19 18.79 -21.72
N PRO A 25 -9.17 19.55 -21.19
CA PRO A 25 -9.56 20.84 -21.75
C PRO A 25 -8.44 21.88 -21.54
N PRO A 26 -8.37 22.96 -22.34
CA PRO A 26 -7.28 23.94 -22.26
C PRO A 26 -7.05 24.57 -20.88
N ALA A 27 -8.10 24.70 -20.07
CA ALA A 27 -8.03 25.23 -18.71
C ALA A 27 -7.49 24.22 -17.67
N ASP A 28 -7.47 22.93 -17.99
CA ASP A 28 -7.11 21.84 -17.09
C ASP A 28 -6.34 20.74 -17.85
N ALA A 29 -5.44 21.15 -18.75
CA ALA A 29 -4.67 20.22 -19.54
C ALA A 29 -3.48 19.68 -18.73
N ILE A 30 -3.26 18.37 -18.81
CA ILE A 30 -2.02 17.73 -18.35
C ILE A 30 -1.15 17.49 -19.57
N ASP A 31 0.13 17.82 -19.44
CA ASP A 31 1.18 17.36 -20.33
C ASP A 31 1.66 15.98 -19.84
N GLY A 32 1.17 14.91 -20.47
CA GLY A 32 1.49 13.54 -20.07
C GLY A 32 1.04 12.53 -21.10
N GLU A 33 1.90 11.55 -21.39
CA GLU A 33 1.69 10.51 -22.40
C GLU A 33 0.86 9.33 -21.90
N ALA A 34 0.94 9.00 -20.60
CA ALA A 34 0.09 7.99 -19.99
C ALA A 34 -0.96 8.66 -19.13
N ILE A 35 -2.23 8.38 -19.42
CA ILE A 35 -3.41 8.90 -18.73
C ILE A 35 -4.23 7.74 -18.19
N PHE A 36 -4.64 7.84 -16.94
CA PHE A 36 -5.51 6.86 -16.30
C PHE A 36 -6.56 7.51 -15.40
N ILE A 37 -7.65 6.79 -15.17
CA ILE A 37 -8.73 7.19 -14.26
C ILE A 37 -9.02 6.03 -13.32
N LEU A 38 -9.13 6.31 -12.03
CA LEU A 38 -9.56 5.35 -11.03
C LEU A 38 -11.07 5.45 -10.83
N ASN A 39 -11.73 4.34 -10.54
CA ASN A 39 -13.17 4.32 -10.22
C ASN A 39 -13.55 5.17 -8.99
N THR A 40 -12.59 5.47 -8.12
CA THR A 40 -12.77 6.34 -6.94
C THR A 40 -12.62 7.83 -7.26
N ILE A 41 -12.21 8.16 -8.49
CA ILE A 41 -12.10 9.52 -9.01
C ILE A 41 -13.23 9.70 -10.01
N THR A 42 -14.28 10.40 -9.60
CA THR A 42 -15.46 10.67 -10.46
C THR A 42 -15.18 11.76 -11.49
N ASP A 43 -14.27 12.68 -11.15
CA ASP A 43 -14.02 13.91 -11.89
C ASP A 43 -12.51 14.13 -12.03
N GLY A 44 -12.01 14.04 -13.27
CA GLY A 44 -10.61 14.28 -13.61
C GLY A 44 -9.84 13.02 -13.99
N ALA A 45 -8.68 13.23 -14.60
CA ALA A 45 -7.75 12.19 -15.00
C ALA A 45 -6.37 12.44 -14.40
N MET A 46 -5.64 11.36 -14.16
CA MET A 46 -4.28 11.40 -13.69
C MET A 46 -3.34 11.00 -14.80
N GLY A 47 -2.26 11.74 -14.96
CA GLY A 47 -1.31 11.49 -16.02
C GLY A 47 0.14 11.63 -15.58
N PHE A 48 1.04 11.05 -16.34
CA PHE A 48 2.47 11.30 -16.15
C PHE A 48 3.20 11.16 -17.48
N GLN A 49 4.41 11.74 -17.50
CA GLN A 49 5.19 11.81 -18.72
C GLN A 49 6.07 10.57 -18.94
N LEU A 50 6.13 10.03 -20.15
CA LEU A 50 7.08 8.97 -20.54
C LEU A 50 8.25 9.54 -21.36
N ARG A 51 8.82 10.67 -20.90
CA ARG A 51 9.97 11.31 -21.56
C ARG A 51 11.26 10.50 -21.36
N ASN A 52 12.14 10.59 -22.35
CA ASN A 52 13.47 9.98 -22.32
C ASN A 52 14.42 10.78 -21.42
N ASP A 53 14.22 10.66 -20.10
CA ASP A 53 15.07 11.24 -19.08
C ASP A 53 15.51 10.18 -18.05
N ALA A 54 16.26 10.59 -17.02
CA ALA A 54 16.76 9.69 -15.99
C ALA A 54 15.66 8.93 -15.22
N ASN A 55 14.41 9.43 -15.27
CA ASN A 55 13.26 8.81 -14.60
C ASN A 55 12.45 7.89 -15.53
N LEU A 56 12.84 7.74 -16.80
CA LEU A 56 12.18 6.85 -17.75
C LEU A 56 12.00 5.43 -17.19
N PRO A 57 13.01 4.77 -16.59
CA PRO A 57 12.83 3.40 -16.09
C PRO A 57 11.71 3.30 -15.04
N ALA A 58 11.61 4.29 -14.15
CA ALA A 58 10.57 4.34 -13.13
C ALA A 58 9.19 4.56 -13.75
N ARG A 59 9.06 5.47 -14.73
CA ARG A 59 7.78 5.79 -15.37
C ARG A 59 7.32 4.69 -16.33
N GLN A 60 8.24 4.00 -16.99
CA GLN A 60 7.96 2.79 -17.75
C GLN A 60 7.43 1.68 -16.83
N ALA A 61 8.05 1.49 -15.66
CA ALA A 61 7.60 0.52 -14.67
C ALA A 61 6.20 0.86 -14.13
N MET A 62 5.94 2.13 -13.81
CA MET A 62 4.62 2.62 -13.42
C MET A 62 3.56 2.34 -14.50
N PHE A 63 3.87 2.63 -15.77
CA PHE A 63 2.97 2.36 -16.88
C PHE A 63 2.72 0.86 -17.07
N SER A 64 3.77 0.03 -16.94
CA SER A 64 3.62 -1.43 -17.00
C SER A 64 2.75 -1.97 -15.87
N LEU A 65 2.88 -1.43 -14.65
CA LEU A 65 2.03 -1.77 -13.50
C LEU A 65 0.57 -1.38 -13.74
N LEU A 66 0.32 -0.19 -14.28
CA LEU A 66 -1.04 0.23 -14.64
C LEU A 66 -1.65 -0.69 -15.70
N ARG A 67 -0.87 -1.06 -16.72
CA ARG A 67 -1.33 -1.99 -17.75
C ARG A 67 -1.67 -3.35 -17.17
N ASP A 68 -0.80 -3.88 -16.32
CA ASP A 68 -1.03 -5.17 -15.66
C ASP A 68 -2.25 -5.13 -14.73
N ALA A 69 -2.40 -4.05 -13.96
CA ALA A 69 -3.57 -3.85 -13.10
C ALA A 69 -4.87 -3.71 -13.88
N PHE A 70 -4.85 -3.01 -15.02
CA PHE A 70 -6.02 -2.84 -15.89
C PHE A 70 -6.45 -4.16 -16.51
N VAL A 71 -5.51 -4.94 -17.04
CA VAL A 71 -5.79 -6.27 -17.63
C VAL A 71 -6.30 -7.26 -16.57
N ASN A 72 -5.71 -7.26 -15.37
CA ASN A 72 -6.09 -8.18 -14.29
C ASN A 72 -7.17 -7.65 -13.35
N ASN A 73 -7.75 -6.48 -13.62
CA ASN A 73 -8.75 -5.82 -12.75
C ASN A 73 -8.30 -5.64 -11.29
N LEU A 74 -7.00 -5.39 -11.08
CA LEU A 74 -6.41 -5.23 -9.76
C LEU A 74 -6.56 -3.78 -9.26
N PRO A 75 -6.74 -3.57 -7.94
CA PRO A 75 -6.72 -2.25 -7.36
C PRO A 75 -5.29 -1.70 -7.31
N VAL A 76 -5.15 -0.40 -7.57
CA VAL A 76 -3.90 0.35 -7.46
C VAL A 76 -4.10 1.55 -6.53
N THR A 77 -3.05 1.91 -5.81
CA THR A 77 -2.93 3.19 -5.12
C THR A 77 -2.11 4.13 -6.00
N ALA A 78 -2.63 5.33 -6.24
CA ALA A 78 -1.93 6.36 -6.97
C ALA A 78 -1.77 7.62 -6.10
N ASP A 79 -0.54 8.11 -6.06
CA ASP A 79 -0.19 9.43 -5.53
C ASP A 79 -0.12 10.42 -6.67
N PHE A 80 -0.85 11.52 -6.57
CA PHE A 80 -0.90 12.54 -7.61
C PHE A 80 -0.96 13.95 -7.03
N LEU A 81 -0.45 14.89 -7.82
CA LEU A 81 -0.50 16.32 -7.56
C LEU A 81 -1.63 16.95 -8.37
N ILE A 82 -2.56 17.62 -7.70
CA ILE A 82 -3.59 18.44 -8.35
C ILE A 82 -3.36 19.89 -7.98
N ASP A 83 -3.30 20.77 -8.98
CA ASP A 83 -3.28 22.22 -8.74
C ASP A 83 -4.63 22.70 -8.22
N THR A 84 -4.63 23.70 -7.33
CA THR A 84 -5.87 24.32 -6.85
C THR A 84 -6.74 24.81 -8.03
N GLY A 85 -7.99 24.32 -8.11
CA GLY A 85 -8.94 24.67 -9.17
C GLY A 85 -8.89 23.76 -10.40
N LYS A 86 -7.96 22.80 -10.44
CA LYS A 86 -7.88 21.76 -11.47
C LYS A 86 -8.51 20.46 -10.99
N LYS A 87 -8.98 19.64 -11.93
CA LYS A 87 -9.45 18.28 -11.69
C LYS A 87 -8.41 17.26 -12.15
N ASN A 88 -7.66 17.61 -13.17
CA ASN A 88 -6.62 16.77 -13.72
C ASN A 88 -5.30 16.93 -12.93
N GLY A 89 -4.61 15.82 -12.69
CA GLY A 89 -3.41 15.79 -11.86
C GLY A 89 -2.25 15.00 -12.45
N VAL A 90 -1.06 15.24 -11.91
CA VAL A 90 0.16 14.54 -12.31
C VAL A 90 0.45 13.44 -11.29
N ALA A 91 0.45 12.18 -11.74
CA ALA A 91 0.80 11.04 -10.90
C ALA A 91 2.32 10.96 -10.69
N ILE A 92 2.74 10.79 -9.44
CA ILE A 92 4.15 10.66 -9.06
C ILE A 92 4.50 9.21 -8.74
N ARG A 93 3.59 8.50 -8.07
CA ARG A 93 3.81 7.11 -7.63
C ARG A 93 2.56 6.29 -7.82
N ILE A 94 2.78 5.02 -8.18
CA ILE A 94 1.72 4.05 -8.40
C ILE A 94 2.17 2.75 -7.72
N ALA A 95 1.31 2.22 -6.87
CA ALA A 95 1.52 0.96 -6.17
C ALA A 95 0.40 -0.02 -6.53
N LEU A 96 0.79 -1.23 -6.93
CA LEU A 96 -0.15 -2.33 -7.04
C LEU A 96 -0.45 -2.87 -5.65
N ILE A 97 -1.73 -2.93 -5.29
CA ILE A 97 -2.16 -3.49 -4.02
C ILE A 97 -2.70 -4.89 -4.33
N LYS A 98 -2.01 -5.91 -3.81
CA LYS A 98 -2.65 -7.22 -3.71
C LYS A 98 -3.77 -7.04 -2.70
N SER A 99 -5.02 -7.28 -3.09
CA SER A 99 -6.17 -7.20 -2.18
C SER A 99 -5.80 -7.93 -0.89
N GLN A 100 -5.50 -7.18 0.17
CA GLN A 100 -5.52 -7.74 1.51
C GLN A 100 -6.99 -8.08 1.69
N THR A 101 -7.35 -9.36 1.53
CA THR A 101 -8.56 -9.89 2.13
C THR A 101 -8.54 -9.39 3.56
N ALA A 102 -9.46 -8.47 3.85
CA ALA A 102 -9.51 -7.77 5.11
C ALA A 102 -9.71 -8.79 6.23
N THR A 103 -8.64 -9.28 6.84
CA THR A 103 -8.69 -9.70 8.24
C THR A 103 -8.64 -8.42 9.06
N LYS A 104 -9.74 -7.66 9.03
CA LYS A 104 -10.05 -6.74 10.12
C LYS A 104 -10.30 -7.64 11.32
N PRO A 105 -9.44 -7.72 12.35
CA PRO A 105 -9.94 -8.22 13.61
C PRO A 105 -11.05 -7.25 14.00
N ALA A 106 -12.27 -7.78 14.14
CA ALA A 106 -13.32 -7.07 14.81
C ALA A 106 -12.77 -6.72 16.19
N ASP A 107 -12.38 -5.47 16.39
CA ASP A 107 -12.11 -4.94 17.72
C ASP A 107 -13.46 -4.95 18.42
N ALA A 108 -13.72 -6.09 19.07
CA ALA A 108 -14.83 -6.28 19.94
C ALA A 108 -14.71 -5.20 21.00
N SER A 109 -15.62 -4.23 20.94
CA SER A 109 -15.92 -3.34 22.04
C SER A 109 -16.28 -4.18 23.26
N VAL A 110 -15.28 -4.54 24.07
CA VAL A 110 -15.48 -5.13 25.39
C VAL A 110 -15.99 -4.00 26.27
N GLN A 111 -17.31 -3.80 26.25
CA GLN A 111 -18.04 -3.09 27.28
C GLN A 111 -17.84 -3.87 28.58
N ARG A 112 -16.90 -3.43 29.42
CA ARG A 112 -16.82 -3.87 30.81
C ARG A 112 -17.96 -3.19 31.57
N VAL A 113 -19.11 -3.84 31.60
CA VAL A 113 -20.14 -3.59 32.61
C VAL A 113 -19.65 -4.27 33.90
N GLY A 114 -19.58 -3.47 34.97
CA GLY A 114 -18.95 -3.85 36.22
C GLY A 114 -19.60 -5.01 36.97
N GLY A 115 -18.85 -5.55 37.93
CA GLY A 115 -19.42 -6.38 38.98
C GLY A 115 -18.52 -7.50 39.48
N ARG A 116 -17.88 -7.24 40.63
CA ARG A 116 -17.60 -8.22 41.70
C ARG A 116 -16.36 -9.13 41.52
N VAL A 117 -15.28 -8.75 42.20
CA VAL A 117 -14.19 -9.65 42.58
C VAL A 117 -14.59 -10.35 43.88
N LEU A 118 -14.66 -11.68 43.85
CA LEU A 118 -14.65 -12.52 45.05
C LEU A 118 -13.23 -13.05 45.27
N PRO A 119 -12.65 -12.97 46.48
CA PRO A 119 -11.34 -13.54 46.76
C PRO A 119 -11.43 -15.06 46.92
N ALA A 120 -10.52 -15.79 46.28
CA ALA A 120 -10.29 -17.21 46.58
C ALA A 120 -9.30 -17.34 47.75
N PRO A 121 -9.54 -18.23 48.72
CA PRO A 121 -8.73 -18.34 49.94
C PRO A 121 -7.42 -19.08 49.70
N ALA A 122 -6.39 -18.66 50.44
CA ALA A 122 -5.10 -19.33 50.54
C ALA A 122 -5.16 -20.56 51.47
N ALA A 123 -4.69 -21.69 50.97
CA ALA A 123 -4.15 -22.84 51.72
C ALA A 123 -3.43 -23.72 50.69
N GLY A 124 -2.20 -24.22 50.83
CA GLY A 124 -1.30 -24.34 51.95
C GLY A 124 -0.53 -25.65 51.75
N GLY A 125 0.78 -25.58 51.52
CA GLY A 125 1.74 -26.57 52.02
C GLY A 125 2.29 -27.69 51.10
N LYS A 126 3.63 -27.65 50.95
CA LYS A 126 4.60 -28.78 51.04
C LYS A 126 4.71 -29.71 49.80
N SER A 127 5.86 -30.26 49.38
CA SER A 127 7.30 -30.18 49.70
C SER A 127 8.04 -31.11 48.70
N GLY A 128 9.33 -30.89 48.45
CA GLY A 128 10.27 -31.87 47.86
C GLY A 128 11.06 -31.29 46.67
N ALA A 129 12.24 -30.70 46.86
CA ALA A 129 13.57 -31.36 46.90
C ALA A 129 13.91 -32.08 45.57
N SER A 130 15.07 -31.97 44.93
CA SER A 130 16.34 -31.27 45.15
C SER A 130 17.25 -31.64 43.96
N THR A 131 18.19 -30.77 43.56
CA THR A 131 19.55 -31.08 43.02
C THR A 131 19.61 -31.84 41.66
N THR A 132 20.52 -31.66 40.68
CA THR A 132 21.86 -31.07 40.59
C THR A 132 22.36 -31.19 39.12
N THR A 133 23.19 -30.23 38.68
CA THR A 133 24.48 -30.46 37.96
C THR A 133 24.56 -30.67 36.42
N ALA A 134 25.27 -29.70 35.80
CA ALA A 134 26.35 -29.79 34.78
C ALA A 134 26.06 -30.31 33.35
N ARG A 135 26.36 -29.50 32.33
CA ARG A 135 27.65 -29.39 31.58
C ARG A 135 27.90 -30.57 30.62
N SER A 136 27.92 -30.30 29.31
CA SER A 136 29.14 -30.44 28.48
C SER A 136 28.86 -30.30 26.98
N LYS A 137 29.81 -29.61 26.34
CA LYS A 137 30.04 -29.47 24.90
C LYS A 137 30.82 -30.72 24.41
N PRO A 138 30.65 -31.14 23.15
CA PRO A 138 31.83 -31.49 22.35
C PRO A 138 31.62 -31.10 20.87
N LYS A 139 32.57 -31.23 19.95
CA LYS A 139 34.03 -30.98 19.89
C LYS A 139 34.30 -31.06 18.38
N SER A 140 35.17 -30.17 17.88
CA SER A 140 35.65 -30.11 16.51
C SER A 140 36.21 -31.45 16.00
N GLY A 141 35.77 -31.88 14.82
CA GLY A 141 36.35 -32.97 14.03
C GLY A 141 37.29 -32.42 12.95
N ARG A 142 38.41 -33.12 12.75
CA ARG A 142 39.65 -32.71 12.09
C ARG A 142 39.83 -33.46 10.76
N ALA A 143 40.43 -32.77 9.79
CA ALA A 143 41.28 -33.21 8.68
C ALA A 143 40.89 -34.43 7.81
N ARG A 144 40.94 -34.20 6.50
CA ARG A 144 41.72 -35.01 5.55
C ARG A 144 42.36 -34.07 4.54
#